data_AF-A0A543EM17-F1
#
_entry.id   AF-A0A543EM17-F1
#
_cell.length_a   1.000
_cell.length_b   1.000
_cell.length_c   1.000
_cell.angle_alpha   90.00
_cell.angle_beta   90.00
_cell.angle_gamma   90.00
#
_symmetry.space_group_name_H-M   'P 1'
#
loop_
_entity.id
_entity.type
_entity.pdbx_description
1 polymer ?
#
loop_
_entity_poly.entity_id
_entity_poly.type
_entity_poly.pdbx_seq_one_letter_code
_entity_poly.pdbx_strand_id
1 'polypeptide(L)' 'MKSIYKYLFFIGLSMFVLSIIMFFTSVGLFTARGGYSEIIVKLGEISFLLWYPFLIMGIFLTILGIGIYFSKTSK' A
#
# COMPACT_ATOMS: atom_id res chain seq x y z
N MET A 1 2.74 13.05 -22.31
CA MET A 1 2.98 11.80 -21.55
C MET A 1 4.36 11.71 -20.85
N LYS A 2 5.16 12.79 -20.74
CA LYS A 2 6.54 12.67 -20.22
C LYS A 2 6.67 12.39 -18.72
N SER A 3 5.60 12.48 -17.92
CA SER A 3 5.64 12.31 -16.45
C SER A 3 4.78 11.17 -15.90
N ILE A 4 4.04 10.43 -16.73
CA ILE A 4 3.13 9.36 -16.28
C ILE A 4 3.85 8.30 -15.43
N TYR A 5 5.07 7.91 -15.81
CA TYR A 5 5.86 6.93 -15.05
C TYR A 5 6.20 7.41 -13.64
N LYS A 6 6.40 8.73 -13.44
CA LYS A 6 6.64 9.31 -12.11
C LYS A 6 5.40 9.20 -11.24
N TYR A 7 4.23 9.54 -11.79
CA TYR A 7 2.96 9.40 -11.06
C TYR A 7 2.67 7.95 -10.71
N LEU A 8 2.83 7.02 -11.65
CA LEU A 8 2.65 5.58 -11.39
C LEU A 8 3.58 5.09 -10.27
N PHE A 9 4.86 5.49 -10.31
CA PHE A 9 5.81 5.17 -9.27
C PHE A 9 5.40 5.74 -7.91
N PHE A 10 5.07 7.03 -7.84
CA PHE A 10 4.67 7.66 -6.56
C PHE A 10 3.37 7.08 -6.00
N ILE A 11 2.38 6.79 -6.85
CA ILE A 11 1.12 6.13 -6.44
C ILE A 11 1.42 4.72 -5.93
N GLY A 12 2.21 3.92 -6.66
CA GLY A 12 2.60 2.59 -6.24
C GLY A 12 3.34 2.59 -4.90
N LEU A 13 4.29 3.52 -4.74
CA LEU A 13 5.07 3.67 -3.51
C LEU A 13 4.19 4.10 -2.32
N SER A 14 3.26 5.02 -2.52
CA SER A 14 2.33 5.44 -1.45
C SER A 14 1.34 4.33 -1.09
N MET A 15 0.85 3.54 -2.06
CA MET A 15 0.05 2.35 -1.77
C MET A 15 0.84 1.29 -0.99
N PHE A 16 2.11 1.08 -1.35
CA PHE A 16 2.99 0.17 -0.63
C PHE A 16 3.18 0.60 0.83
N VAL A 17 3.53 1.87 1.08
CA VAL A 17 3.67 2.42 2.44
C VAL A 17 2.35 2.33 3.21
N LEU A 18 1.22 2.65 2.58
CA LEU A 18 -0.09 2.52 3.21
C LEU A 18 -0.40 1.07 3.60
N SER A 19 -0.03 0.08 2.76
CA SER A 19 -0.21 -1.34 3.09
C SER A 19 0.58 -1.76 4.33
N ILE A 20 1.79 -1.23 4.51
CA ILE A 20 2.62 -1.49 5.69
C ILE A 20 1.94 -0.91 6.95
N ILE A 21 1.43 0.33 6.86
CA ILE A 21 0.70 0.96 7.96
C ILE A 21 -0.53 0.13 8.32
N MET A 22 -1.35 -0.27 7.33
CA MET A 22 -2.54 -1.09 7.53
C MET A 22 -2.22 -2.45 8.18
N PHE A 23 -1.11 -3.07 7.81
CA PHE A 23 -0.65 -4.31 8.41
C PHE A 23 -0.30 -4.12 9.89
N PHE A 24 0.55 -3.14 10.21
CA PHE A 24 0.96 -2.90 11.58
C PHE A 24 -0.19 -2.47 12.48
N THR A 25 -1.11 -1.62 12.01
CA THR A 25 -2.27 -1.21 12.79
C THR A 25 -3.19 -2.38 13.05
N SER A 26 -3.44 -3.22 12.05
CA SER A 26 -4.28 -4.39 12.18
C SER A 26 -3.68 -5.44 13.13
N VAL A 27 -2.42 -5.82 12.93
CA VAL A 27 -1.72 -6.77 13.83
C VAL A 27 -1.62 -6.21 15.25
N GLY A 28 -1.35 -4.90 15.38
CA GLY A 28 -1.37 -4.20 16.66
C GLY A 28 -2.70 -4.35 17.37
N LEU A 29 -3.82 -4.13 16.66
CA LEU A 29 -5.16 -4.31 17.19
C LEU A 29 -5.49 -5.76 17.57
N PHE A 30 -5.03 -6.74 16.80
CA PHE A 30 -5.19 -8.16 17.16
C PHE A 30 -4.47 -8.55 18.45
N THR A 31 -3.30 -7.95 18.70
CA THR A 31 -2.51 -8.25 19.91
C THR A 31 -2.93 -7.44 21.13
N ALA A 32 -3.61 -6.32 20.93
CA ALA A 32 -4.00 -5.43 22.00
C ALA A 32 -5.21 -5.99 22.77
N ARG A 33 -4.99 -6.36 24.04
CA ARG A 33 -6.04 -6.91 24.95
C ARG A 33 -6.94 -5.83 25.57
N GLY A 34 -7.01 -4.64 24.97
CA GLY A 34 -7.77 -3.51 25.48
C GLY A 34 -9.26 -3.59 25.13
N GLY A 35 -10.11 -2.96 25.95
CA GLY A 35 -11.53 -2.75 25.64
C GLY A 35 -11.71 -1.65 24.59
N TYR A 36 -11.33 -1.93 23.35
CA TYR A 36 -11.49 -0.99 22.23
C TYR A 36 -12.97 -0.88 21.82
N SER A 37 -13.35 0.31 21.35
CA SER A 37 -14.68 0.50 20.78
C SER A 37 -14.86 -0.35 19.51
N GLU A 38 -16.09 -0.76 19.24
CA GLU A 38 -16.43 -1.61 18.09
C GLU A 38 -15.97 -0.99 16.75
N ILE A 39 -15.96 0.35 16.66
CA ILE A 39 -15.50 1.10 15.48
C ILE A 39 -14.01 0.83 15.22
N ILE A 40 -13.19 0.86 16.26
CA ILE A 40 -11.74 0.65 16.15
C ILE A 40 -11.45 -0.81 15.73
N VAL A 41 -12.19 -1.76 16.30
CA VAL A 41 -12.07 -3.19 15.93
C VAL A 41 -12.40 -3.40 14.44
N LYS A 42 -13.55 -2.87 13.98
CA LYS A 42 -13.95 -2.95 12.56
C LYS A 42 -12.94 -2.29 11.62
N LEU A 43 -12.35 -1.15 12.01
CA LEU A 43 -11.29 -0.51 11.24
C LEU A 43 -10.04 -1.40 11.13
N GLY A 44 -9.68 -2.10 12.20
CA GLY A 44 -8.58 -3.07 12.22
C GLY A 44 -8.83 -4.27 11.29
N GLU A 45 -10.05 -4.79 11.27
CA GLU A 45 -10.47 -5.88 10.37
C GLU A 45 -10.45 -5.45 8.90
N ILE A 46 -11.00 -4.27 8.59
CA ILE A 46 -10.97 -3.70 7.23
C ILE A 46 -9.53 -3.46 6.79
N SER A 47 -8.69 -2.93 7.67
CA SER A 47 -7.26 -2.74 7.40
C SER A 47 -6.58 -4.09 7.11
N PHE A 48 -6.92 -5.14 7.85
CA PHE A 48 -6.42 -6.50 7.59
C PHE A 48 -6.89 -7.06 6.25
N LEU A 49 -8.10 -6.76 5.82
CA LEU A 49 -8.61 -7.28 4.55
C LEU A 49 -8.01 -6.53 3.37
N LEU A 50 -7.81 -5.22 3.51
CA LEU A 50 -7.31 -4.35 2.45
C LEU A 50 -5.79 -4.32 2.33
N TRP A 51 -5.03 -4.72 3.35
CA TRP A 51 -3.56 -4.61 3.31
C TRP A 51 -2.95 -5.37 2.13
N TYR A 52 -3.41 -6.60 1.90
CA TYR A 52 -2.83 -7.52 0.92
C TYR A 52 -3.10 -7.08 -0.53
N PRO A 53 -4.34 -6.71 -0.92
CA PRO A 53 -4.56 -6.16 -2.26
C PRO A 53 -3.82 -4.83 -2.47
N PHE A 54 -3.72 -3.97 -1.45
CA PHE A 54 -2.93 -2.73 -1.55
C PHE A 54 -1.43 -3.00 -1.70
N LEU A 55 -0.91 -4.01 -1.02
CA LEU A 55 0.49 -4.44 -1.15
C LEU A 55 0.79 -4.92 -2.57
N ILE A 56 -0.06 -5.81 -3.12
CA ILE A 56 0.10 -6.33 -4.49
C ILE A 56 0.05 -5.19 -5.51
N MET A 57 -0.97 -4.34 -5.42
CA MET A 57 -1.13 -3.20 -6.34
C MET A 57 0.00 -2.19 -6.21
N GLY A 58 0.46 -1.90 -4.99
CA GLY A 58 1.57 -1.00 -4.73
C GLY A 58 2.87 -1.49 -5.37
N ILE A 59 3.22 -2.76 -5.15
CA ILE A 59 4.40 -3.40 -5.75
C ILE A 59 4.29 -3.36 -7.28
N PHE A 60 3.15 -3.79 -7.83
CA PHE A 60 2.92 -3.85 -9.27
C PHE A 60 3.08 -2.48 -9.95
N LEU A 61 2.44 -1.44 -9.41
CA LEU A 61 2.53 -0.07 -9.94
C LEU A 61 3.94 0.52 -9.82
N THR A 62 4.65 0.19 -8.74
CA THR A 62 6.04 0.63 -8.51
C THR A 62 6.97 0.04 -9.57
N ILE A 63 6.87 -1.28 -9.81
CA ILE A 63 7.63 -1.99 -10.83
C ILE A 63 7.32 -1.44 -12.22
N LEU A 64 6.04 -1.21 -12.54
CA LEU A 64 5.64 -0.61 -13.81
C LEU A 64 6.23 0.79 -14.01
N GLY A 65 6.16 1.66 -12.98
CA GLY A 65 6.74 2.99 -13.03
C GLY A 65 8.24 2.97 -13.32
N ILE A 66 8.97 2.06 -12.66
CA ILE A 66 10.41 1.85 -12.87
C ILE A 66 10.70 1.28 -14.27
N GLY A 67 9.96 0.27 -14.71
CA GLY A 67 10.16 -0.36 -16.02
C GLY A 67 9.97 0.62 -17.18
N ILE A 68 8.93 1.47 -17.10
CA ILE A 68 8.70 2.52 -18.10
C ILE A 68 9.83 3.57 -18.07
N TYR A 69 10.33 3.92 -16.88
CA TYR A 69 11.46 4.84 -16.74
C TYR A 69 12.72 4.32 -17.45
N PHE A 70 13.11 3.06 -17.20
CA PHE A 70 14.26 2.44 -17.85
C PHE A 70 14.08 2.32 -19.36
N SER A 71 12.90 1.89 -19.83
CA SER A 71 12.60 1.79 -21.26
C SER A 71 12.73 3.13 -21.99
N LYS A 72 12.42 4.24 -21.30
CA LYS A 72 12.53 5.58 -21.86
C LYS A 72 13.95 6.13 -21.84
N THR A 73 14.76 5.77 -20.84
CA THR A 73 16.17 6.20 -20.72
C THR A 73 17.09 5.41 -21.66
N SER A 74 16.73 4.19 -22.04
CA SER A 74 17.50 3.34 -22.97
C SER A 74 17.32 3.70 -24.45
N LYS A 75 16.43 4.65 -24.79
CA LYS A 75 16.25 5.20 -26.14
C LYS A 75 16.84 6.60 -26.22
#